data_AF-A0A9D2PIV3-F1
#
_entry.id   AF-A0A9D2PIV3-F1
#
_cell.length_a   1.000
_cell.length_b   1.000
_cell.length_c   1.000
_cell.angle_alpha   90.00
_cell.angle_beta   90.00
_cell.angle_gamma   90.00
#
_symmetry.space_group_name_H-M   'P 1'
#
loop_
_entity.id
_entity.type
_entity.pdbx_description
1 polymer ?
#
loop_
_entity_poly.entity_id
_entity_poly.type
_entity_poly.pdbx_seq_one_letter_code
_entity_poly.pdbx_strand_id
1 'polypeptide(L)'
;MTGKNRPYIICHMLSSIDGRISGDFFRLSELQPARSAFGRIRSEFDCDGILYGTVTAAVFDRSPYCSENIPAAFSLLDVQKLDEDTLWLRYRPKNIRGK
;
A
#
# COMPACT_ATOMS: atom_id res chain seq x y z
N MET A 1 -9.75 9.98 28.18
CA MET A 1 -9.98 9.75 26.73
C MET A 1 -8.84 8.90 26.20
N THR A 2 -8.97 7.57 26.19
CA THR A 2 -7.89 6.65 25.73
C THR A 2 -8.04 6.34 24.25
N GLY A 3 -7.87 7.36 23.40
CA GLY A 3 -7.80 7.15 21.95
C GLY A 3 -6.46 6.50 21.60
N LYS A 4 -6.44 5.20 21.29
CA LYS A 4 -5.24 4.54 20.76
C LYS A 4 -4.73 5.34 19.56
N ASN A 5 -3.44 5.67 19.55
CA ASN A 5 -2.74 6.33 18.45
C ASN A 5 -2.84 5.45 17.19
N ARG A 6 -3.88 5.65 16.37
CA ARG A 6 -4.11 4.88 15.14
C ARG A 6 -3.46 5.63 13.97
N PRO A 7 -2.74 4.94 13.08
CA PRO A 7 -2.16 5.58 11.90
C PRO A 7 -3.27 6.15 11.02
N TYR A 8 -3.03 7.33 10.45
CA TYR A 8 -3.86 7.88 9.38
C TYR A 8 -3.55 7.12 8.09
N ILE A 9 -4.58 6.56 7.43
CA ILE A 9 -4.40 5.71 6.26
C ILE A 9 -4.83 6.47 5.01
N ILE A 10 -3.90 6.60 4.06
CA ILE A 10 -4.17 7.10 2.71
C ILE A 10 -4.23 5.91 1.76
N CYS A 11 -5.36 5.74 1.07
CA CYS A 11 -5.49 4.76 0.00
C CYS A 11 -5.16 5.44 -1.34
N HIS A 12 -3.96 5.19 -1.87
CA HIS A 12 -3.49 5.77 -3.13
C HIS A 12 -3.48 4.69 -4.22
N MET A 13 -4.33 4.83 -5.23
CA MET A 13 -4.51 3.83 -6.30
C MET A 13 -4.35 4.47 -7.67
N LEU A 14 -3.71 3.75 -8.59
CA LEU A 14 -3.73 4.05 -10.02
C LEU A 14 -4.69 3.06 -10.67
N SER A 15 -5.74 3.56 -11.33
CA SER A 15 -6.79 2.74 -11.94
C SER A 15 -7.15 3.21 -13.34
N SER A 16 -7.62 2.28 -14.17
CA SER A 16 -8.32 2.61 -15.42
C SER A 16 -9.75 3.07 -15.14
N ILE A 17 -10.41 3.63 -16.17
CA ILE A 17 -11.79 4.14 -16.07
C ILE A 17 -12.82 3.04 -15.76
N ASP A 18 -12.53 1.80 -16.16
CA ASP A 18 -13.32 0.61 -15.87
C ASP A 18 -12.90 -0.07 -14.55
N GLY A 19 -12.08 0.58 -13.73
CA GLY A 19 -11.76 0.15 -12.36
C GLY A 19 -10.65 -0.89 -12.24
N ARG A 20 -9.90 -1.18 -13.32
CA ARG A 20 -8.75 -2.11 -13.22
C ARG A 20 -7.57 -1.44 -12.54
N ILE A 21 -6.99 -2.13 -11.56
CA ILE A 21 -5.80 -1.70 -10.81
C ILE A 21 -4.55 -2.54 -11.11
N SER A 22 -4.65 -3.47 -12.06
CA SER A 22 -3.51 -4.25 -12.59
C SER A 22 -3.77 -4.67 -14.04
N GLY A 23 -2.70 -4.99 -14.77
CA GLY A 23 -2.77 -5.49 -16.15
C GLY A 23 -1.65 -4.95 -17.04
N ASP A 24 -1.50 -5.53 -18.24
CA ASP A 24 -0.45 -5.15 -19.19
C ASP A 24 -0.55 -3.71 -19.66
N PHE A 25 -1.76 -3.12 -19.64
CA PHE A 25 -1.98 -1.74 -20.03
C PHE A 25 -1.13 -0.76 -19.21
N PHE A 26 -0.80 -1.06 -17.94
CA PHE A 26 0.11 -0.23 -17.13
C PHE A 26 1.53 -0.12 -17.68
N ARG A 27 1.93 -1.06 -18.54
CA ARG A 27 3.25 -1.09 -19.19
C ARG A 27 3.29 -0.28 -20.49
N LEU A 28 2.13 0.20 -20.97
CA LEU A 28 2.08 1.07 -22.14
C LEU A 28 2.86 2.37 -21.88
N SER A 29 3.59 2.80 -22.90
CA SER A 29 4.38 4.04 -22.89
C SER A 29 3.53 5.27 -22.64
N GLU A 30 2.30 5.25 -23.13
CA GLU A 30 1.32 6.32 -23.06
C GLU A 30 0.87 6.59 -21.62
N LEU A 31 1.03 5.61 -20.72
CA LEU A 31 0.72 5.76 -19.29
C LEU A 31 1.92 6.21 -18.45
N GLN A 32 3.08 6.47 -19.05
CA GLN A 32 4.23 7.04 -18.33
C GLN A 32 3.88 8.30 -17.53
N PRO A 33 3.16 9.31 -18.09
CA PRO A 33 2.80 10.50 -17.33
C PRO A 33 1.96 10.19 -16.09
N ALA A 34 0.98 9.28 -16.21
CA ALA A 34 0.12 8.86 -15.11
C ALA A 34 0.91 8.11 -14.02
N ARG A 35 1.83 7.22 -14.42
CA ARG A 35 2.72 6.51 -13.47
C ARG A 35 3.68 7.46 -12.76
N SER A 36 4.24 8.44 -13.47
CA SER A 36 5.10 9.47 -12.88
C SER A 36 4.35 10.33 -11.88
N ALA A 37 3.11 10.75 -12.20
CA ALA A 37 2.27 11.50 -11.27
C ALA A 37 1.91 10.67 -10.03
N PHE A 38 1.52 9.40 -10.22
CA PHE A 38 1.24 8.46 -9.13
C PHE A 38 2.45 8.31 -8.19
N GLY A 39 3.64 8.11 -8.75
CA GLY A 39 4.89 7.98 -8.01
C GLY A 39 5.28 9.25 -7.25
N ARG A 40 5.10 10.43 -7.86
CA ARG A 40 5.35 11.73 -7.22
C ARG A 40 4.41 11.99 -6.05
N ILE A 41 3.09 11.87 -6.26
CA ILE A 41 2.07 12.07 -5.21
C ILE A 41 2.31 11.13 -4.04
N ARG A 42 2.66 9.87 -4.30
CA ARG A 42 3.01 8.91 -3.25
C ARG A 42 4.15 9.41 -2.35
N SER A 43 5.17 10.05 -2.94
CA SER A 43 6.28 10.62 -2.18
C SER A 43 5.91 11.90 -1.43
N GLU A 44 4.96 12.70 -1.96
CA GLU A 44 4.49 13.94 -1.33
C GLU A 44 3.64 13.71 -0.07
N PHE A 45 3.02 12.53 0.09
CA PHE A 45 2.26 12.21 1.30
C PHE A 45 3.11 12.09 2.57
N ASP A 46 4.43 11.89 2.43
CA ASP A 46 5.37 11.77 3.55
C ASP A 46 4.92 10.76 4.63
N CYS A 47 4.42 9.61 4.19
CA CYS A 47 3.94 8.56 5.10
C CYS A 47 5.10 7.90 5.85
N ASP A 48 4.93 7.65 7.15
CA ASP A 48 5.87 6.87 7.98
C ASP A 48 6.06 5.41 7.49
N GLY A 49 5.14 4.90 6.68
CA GLY A 49 5.19 3.57 6.13
C GLY A 49 4.23 3.33 4.98
N ILE A 50 4.49 2.27 4.22
CA ILE A 50 3.67 1.86 3.07
C ILE A 50 3.28 0.39 3.26
N LEU A 51 2.01 0.08 3.01
CA LEU A 51 1.47 -1.28 3.10
C LEU A 51 1.01 -1.75 1.72
N TYR A 52 1.45 -2.95 1.33
CA TYR A 52 0.98 -3.65 0.14
C TYR A 52 0.50 -5.06 0.49
N GLY A 53 -0.47 -5.57 -0.26
CA GLY A 53 -0.77 -7.00 -0.28
C GLY A 53 0.40 -7.79 -0.86
N THR A 54 0.50 -9.08 -0.55
CA THR A 54 1.67 -9.92 -0.90
C THR A 54 1.96 -9.96 -2.40
N VAL A 55 0.94 -10.05 -3.25
CA VAL A 55 1.10 -10.08 -4.72
C VAL A 55 1.69 -8.77 -5.22
N THR A 56 1.17 -7.65 -4.76
CA THR A 56 1.64 -6.32 -5.13
C THR A 56 3.06 -6.06 -4.60
N ALA A 57 3.34 -6.46 -3.36
CA ALA A 57 4.66 -6.33 -2.75
C ALA A 57 5.75 -7.03 -3.58
N ALA A 58 5.48 -8.23 -4.12
CA ALA A 58 6.43 -8.96 -4.97
C ALA A 58 6.78 -8.22 -6.27
N VAL A 59 5.88 -7.38 -6.79
CA VAL A 59 6.15 -6.52 -7.96
C VAL A 59 7.05 -5.34 -7.59
N PHE A 60 6.89 -4.79 -6.38
CA PHE A 60 7.62 -3.61 -5.92
C PHE A 60 8.93 -3.90 -5.19
N ASP A 61 9.20 -5.14 -4.78
CA ASP A 61 10.44 -5.56 -4.12
C ASP A 61 11.71 -5.23 -4.95
N ARG A 62 11.57 -5.03 -6.25
CA ARG A 62 12.66 -4.64 -7.17
C ARG A 62 12.58 -3.19 -7.64
N SER A 63 11.69 -2.40 -7.05
CA SER A 63 11.44 -1.02 -7.45
C SER A 63 12.50 -0.08 -6.88
N PRO A 64 13.06 0.85 -7.67
CA PRO A 64 13.95 1.90 -7.15
C PRO A 64 13.23 2.86 -6.18
N TYR A 65 11.90 2.77 -6.09
CA TYR A 65 11.08 3.54 -5.18
C TYR A 65 10.84 2.87 -3.83
N CYS A 66 11.25 1.60 -3.67
CA CYS A 66 11.30 0.96 -2.37
C CYS A 66 12.56 1.45 -1.67
N SER A 67 12.41 2.11 -0.52
CA SER A 67 13.55 2.51 0.30
C SER A 67 14.36 1.27 0.72
N GLU A 68 15.62 1.45 1.13
CA GLU A 68 16.51 0.37 1.61
C GLU A 68 15.98 -0.44 2.81
N ASN A 69 14.79 -0.12 3.29
CA ASN A 69 14.13 -0.82 4.39
C ASN A 69 13.59 -2.17 3.91
N ILE A 70 14.05 -3.24 4.57
CA ILE A 70 13.57 -4.60 4.38
C ILE A 70 12.05 -4.62 4.62
N PRO A 71 11.22 -5.04 3.64
CA PRO A 71 9.78 -5.13 3.83
C PRO A 71 9.43 -6.01 5.03
N ALA A 72 8.69 -5.47 5.98
CA ALA A 72 8.15 -6.27 7.08
C ALA A 72 6.99 -7.13 6.55
N ALA A 73 7.13 -8.44 6.58
CA ALA A 73 6.00 -9.32 6.30
C ALA A 73 4.99 -9.25 7.46
N PHE A 74 3.70 -9.33 7.16
CA PHE A 74 2.63 -9.32 8.17
C PHE A 74 1.80 -10.61 8.11
N SER A 75 1.26 -11.02 9.25
CA SER A 75 0.15 -11.98 9.34
C SER A 75 -1.14 -11.20 9.54
N LEU A 76 -2.15 -11.46 8.71
CA LEU A 76 -3.53 -11.02 8.97
C LEU A 76 -4.06 -11.83 10.16
N LEU A 77 -4.50 -11.13 11.20
CA LEU A 77 -5.00 -11.72 12.43
C LEU A 77 -6.52 -11.68 12.53
N ASP A 78 -7.17 -10.69 11.91
CA ASP A 78 -8.61 -10.52 11.99
C ASP A 78 -9.16 -9.68 10.83
N VAL A 79 -10.38 -9.98 10.42
CA VAL A 79 -11.17 -9.24 9.43
C VAL A 79 -12.57 -9.08 9.99
N GLN A 80 -13.01 -7.85 10.21
CA GLN A 80 -14.37 -7.56 10.65
C GLN A 80 -15.04 -6.63 9.65
N LYS A 81 -16.25 -6.98 9.23
CA LYS A 81 -17.13 -6.04 8.54
C LYS A 81 -17.77 -5.13 9.59
N LEU A 82 -17.62 -3.84 9.42
CA LEU A 82 -18.28 -2.80 10.20
C LEU A 82 -19.47 -2.25 9.40
N ASP A 83 -20.16 -1.26 9.97
CA ASP A 83 -21.23 -0.54 9.29
C ASP A 83 -20.71 0.22 8.05
N GLU A 84 -21.64 0.65 7.20
CA GLU A 84 -21.35 1.44 5.97
C GLU A 84 -20.33 0.78 5.03
N ASP A 85 -20.38 -0.55 4.94
CA ASP A 85 -19.47 -1.36 4.11
C ASP A 85 -17.97 -1.16 4.42
N THR A 86 -17.66 -0.72 5.64
CA THR A 86 -16.29 -0.56 6.11
C THR A 86 -15.70 -1.92 6.52
N LEU A 87 -14.42 -2.14 6.23
CA LEU A 87 -13.67 -3.31 6.70
C LEU A 87 -12.62 -2.89 7.73
N TRP A 88 -12.56 -3.61 8.84
CA TRP A 88 -11.47 -3.54 9.81
C TRP A 88 -10.53 -4.74 9.63
N LEU A 89 -9.27 -4.44 9.34
CA LEU A 89 -8.22 -5.44 9.16
C LEU A 89 -7.18 -5.28 10.26
N ARG A 90 -6.85 -6.36 10.96
CA ARG A 90 -5.83 -6.37 12.00
C ARG A 90 -4.65 -7.22 11.58
N TYR A 91 -3.45 -6.65 11.63
CA TYR A 91 -2.21 -7.33 11.25
C TYR A 91 -1.24 -7.41 12.41
N ARG A 92 -0.31 -8.38 12.35
CA ARG A 92 0.89 -8.44 13.20
C ARG A 92 2.14 -8.63 12.33
N PRO A 93 3.22 -7.86 12.54
CA PRO A 93 4.48 -8.10 11.84
C PRO A 93 5.00 -9.50 12.16
N LYS A 94 5.50 -10.22 11.14
CA LYS A 94 6.15 -11.52 11.27
C LYS A 94 7.61 -11.38 11.72
N ASN A 95 8.26 -10.27 11.32
CA ASN A 95 9.67 -10.01 11.58
C ASN A 95 9.84 -8.73 12.42
N ILE A 96 9.58 -8.80 13.72
CA ILE A 96 10.02 -7.73 14.64
C ILE A 96 11.46 -8.09 15.03
N ARG A 97 12.46 -7.48 14.38
CA ARG A 97 13.79 -7.46 15.00
C ARG A 97 13.66 -6.60 16.25
N GLY A 98 13.86 -7.23 17.41
CA GLY A 98 13.81 -6.55 18.70
C GLY A 98 14.70 -5.31 18.67
N LYS A 99 14.13 -4.19 19.10
CA LYS A 99 14.83 -3.24 19.94
C LYS A 99 14.26 -3.40 21.33
#